data_AF-A0A498HS92-F1
#
_entry.id   AF-A0A498HS92-F1
#
_cell.length_a   1.000
_cell.length_b   1.000
_cell.length_c   1.000
_cell.angle_alpha   90.00
_cell.angle_beta   90.00
_cell.angle_gamma   90.00
#
_symmetry.space_group_name_H-M   'P 1'
#
loop_
_entity.id
_entity.type
_entity.pdbx_description
1 polymer ?
#
loop_
_entity_poly.entity_id
_entity_poly.type
_entity_poly.pdbx_seq_one_letter_code
_entity_poly.pdbx_strand_id
1 'polypeptide(L)'
;MSWWWAGVASAATKKLEGVDASSSRGHQSVALVVGVTGIVGNSLSEILPLPDTPGGPWKVYGVARRPRPNWNVDHPVDYIQCDVSNAEDTKIKLSQLTDVTHIFYVTWASRATEVENCQANGAMLRNVLHAIIPVAPNLCHVSLQTGAKHYIGPFESIGKIKAHDPPFTEDLPRLDVPNFYYTLEDILFEEVEKKKGLTWSVHRPNNIFGFSPYSLMNIIGALCVYAAICKKEGRPLKFPGSKAAWECYAVASDANLIAEQHIWAAVDPYAKNEAFNVNNGDVFKWKHFWKVLAEQFGIEEYGFDEEESGRLRLVEMMEGKVGVWEEIVRENELQPTKFY
;
A
#
# COMPACT_ATOMS: atom_id res chain seq x y z
N MET A 1 1.42 6.14 19.14
CA MET A 1 0.87 7.51 19.07
C MET A 1 1.66 8.29 18.02
N SER A 2 1.11 8.43 16.82
CA SER A 2 1.68 9.28 15.77
C SER A 2 1.59 10.74 16.21
N TRP A 3 2.71 11.46 16.16
CA TRP A 3 2.87 12.83 16.69
C TRP A 3 1.97 13.86 15.96
N TRP A 4 1.44 13.50 14.79
CA TRP A 4 0.57 14.36 13.96
C TRP A 4 -0.77 14.70 14.63
N TRP A 5 -1.36 13.81 15.41
CA TRP A 5 -2.78 13.93 15.78
C TRP A 5 -3.07 14.59 17.13
N ALA A 6 -2.07 14.71 18.01
CA ALA A 6 -2.22 15.48 19.24
C ALA A 6 -2.52 16.98 18.98
N GLY A 7 -2.09 17.51 17.81
CA GLY A 7 -2.31 18.91 17.44
C GLY A 7 -3.68 19.22 16.84
N VAL A 8 -4.23 18.32 16.01
CA VAL A 8 -5.50 18.57 15.30
C VAL A 8 -6.72 18.31 16.19
N ALA A 9 -6.62 17.33 17.10
CA ALA A 9 -7.69 17.02 18.04
C ALA A 9 -8.10 18.23 18.90
N SER A 10 -7.14 19.09 19.28
CA SER A 10 -7.40 20.29 20.09
C SER A 10 -8.18 21.39 19.36
N ALA A 11 -8.20 21.41 18.03
CA ALA A 11 -8.93 22.40 17.25
C ALA A 11 -10.38 21.96 16.96
N ALA A 12 -10.62 20.65 16.85
CA ALA A 12 -11.94 20.09 16.52
C ALA A 12 -12.83 19.83 17.75
N THR A 13 -12.27 19.66 18.96
CA THR A 13 -13.07 19.33 20.16
C THR A 13 -13.92 20.49 20.71
N LYS A 14 -13.73 21.73 20.25
CA LYS A 14 -14.41 22.90 20.84
C LYS A 14 -15.86 23.14 20.39
N LYS A 15 -16.50 22.21 19.67
CA LYS A 15 -17.84 22.49 19.10
C LYS A 15 -18.94 21.44 19.22
N LEU A 16 -18.74 20.33 19.93
CA LEU A 16 -19.78 19.31 20.07
C LEU A 16 -19.79 18.73 21.49
N GLU A 17 -20.34 19.47 22.45
CA GLU A 17 -20.79 18.89 23.73
C GLU A 17 -22.31 18.92 23.77
N GLY A 18 -22.90 17.72 23.87
CA GLY A 18 -24.27 17.52 24.34
C GLY A 18 -25.17 16.71 23.41
N VAL A 19 -25.03 15.37 23.40
CA VAL A 19 -26.17 14.44 23.23
C VAL A 19 -25.89 13.13 23.99
N ASP A 20 -26.94 12.66 24.67
CA ASP A 20 -27.09 11.52 25.57
C ASP A 20 -26.46 10.18 25.16
N ALA A 21 -25.97 9.48 26.17
CA ALA A 21 -25.48 8.10 26.12
C ALA A 21 -26.60 7.08 26.40
N SER A 22 -27.37 6.71 25.37
CA SER A 22 -28.02 5.38 25.30
C SER A 22 -28.77 5.17 23.97
N SER A 23 -28.08 4.67 22.96
CA SER A 23 -28.67 3.88 21.88
C SER A 23 -27.56 3.01 21.28
N SER A 24 -27.91 1.85 20.70
CA SER A 24 -27.01 0.84 20.14
C SER A 24 -25.70 1.44 19.58
N ARG A 25 -24.52 0.96 20.01
CA ARG A 25 -23.20 1.43 19.52
C ARG A 25 -23.09 1.18 18.01
N GLY A 26 -23.66 2.07 17.20
CA GLY A 26 -23.57 2.07 15.76
C GLY A 26 -22.17 2.53 15.36
N HIS A 27 -21.63 1.95 14.30
CA HIS A 27 -20.41 2.45 13.69
C HIS A 27 -20.74 3.74 12.93
N GLN A 28 -19.92 4.77 13.11
CA GLN A 28 -20.11 6.04 12.38
C GLN A 28 -19.74 5.85 10.91
N SER A 29 -18.71 5.07 10.64
CA SER A 29 -18.24 4.78 9.28
C SER A 29 -17.99 3.28 9.11
N VAL A 30 -18.19 2.81 7.88
CA VAL A 30 -17.95 1.42 7.46
C VAL A 30 -16.99 1.42 6.27
N ALA A 31 -15.81 0.84 6.46
CA ALA A 31 -14.73 0.74 5.48
C ALA A 31 -14.77 -0.60 4.75
N LEU A 32 -14.54 -0.57 3.43
CA LEU A 32 -14.20 -1.72 2.62
C LEU A 32 -12.74 -1.60 2.14
N VAL A 33 -11.84 -2.37 2.74
CA VAL A 33 -10.42 -2.40 2.37
C VAL A 33 -10.17 -3.51 1.35
N VAL A 34 -9.95 -3.13 0.09
CA VAL A 34 -9.67 -4.07 -0.99
C VAL A 34 -8.17 -4.29 -1.13
N GLY A 35 -7.70 -5.48 -0.73
CA GLY A 35 -6.28 -5.78 -0.56
C GLY A 35 -5.83 -5.75 0.90
N VAL A 36 -6.67 -6.22 1.84
CA VAL A 36 -6.44 -6.08 3.30
C VAL A 36 -5.16 -6.77 3.81
N THR A 37 -4.66 -7.79 3.11
CA THR A 37 -3.38 -8.44 3.43
C THR A 37 -2.20 -7.85 2.67
N GLY A 38 -2.41 -6.76 1.92
CA GLY A 38 -1.35 -5.98 1.29
C GLY A 38 -0.60 -5.11 2.30
N ILE A 39 0.50 -4.49 1.85
CA ILE A 39 1.39 -3.70 2.72
C ILE A 39 0.68 -2.49 3.36
N VAL A 40 -0.19 -1.79 2.62
CA VAL A 40 -1.01 -0.68 3.15
C VAL A 40 -2.35 -1.19 3.70
N GLY A 41 -2.92 -2.24 3.09
CA GLY A 41 -4.15 -2.85 3.59
C GLY A 41 -4.01 -3.34 5.04
N ASN A 42 -2.84 -3.86 5.40
CA ASN A 42 -2.55 -4.28 6.78
C ASN A 42 -2.55 -3.08 7.74
N SER A 43 -1.86 -1.99 7.38
CA SER A 43 -1.87 -0.74 8.16
C SER A 43 -3.28 -0.16 8.31
N LEU A 44 -4.09 -0.14 7.24
CA LEU A 44 -5.49 0.27 7.32
C LEU A 44 -6.31 -0.62 8.27
N SER A 45 -6.10 -1.95 8.24
CA SER A 45 -6.80 -2.86 9.14
C SER A 45 -6.43 -2.69 10.61
N GLU A 46 -5.22 -2.20 10.89
CA GLU A 46 -4.77 -1.88 12.24
C GLU A 46 -5.29 -0.52 12.71
N ILE A 47 -5.21 0.50 11.84
CA ILE A 47 -5.47 1.90 12.21
C ILE A 47 -6.97 2.23 12.22
N LEU A 48 -7.75 1.78 11.22
CA LEU A 48 -9.18 2.13 11.12
C LEU A 48 -9.97 1.83 12.42
N PRO A 49 -9.81 0.67 13.07
CA PRO A 49 -10.58 0.34 14.27
C PRO A 49 -10.11 1.05 15.55
N LEU A 50 -9.03 1.83 15.53
CA LEU A 50 -8.55 2.52 16.72
C LEU A 50 -9.57 3.57 17.21
N PRO A 51 -9.72 3.77 18.53
CA PRO A 51 -10.75 4.66 19.09
C PRO A 51 -10.60 6.13 18.68
N ASP A 52 -9.39 6.59 18.40
CA ASP A 52 -9.04 7.96 18.04
C ASP A 52 -8.95 8.20 16.53
N THR A 53 -9.24 7.18 15.71
CA THR A 53 -9.19 7.32 14.25
C THR A 53 -10.32 8.21 13.73
N PRO A 54 -10.02 9.27 12.94
CA PRO A 54 -11.02 10.17 12.39
C PRO A 54 -12.10 9.44 11.58
N GLY A 55 -13.36 9.88 11.73
CA GLY A 55 -14.53 9.21 11.14
C GLY A 55 -14.97 7.95 11.89
N GLY A 56 -14.25 7.54 12.94
CA GLY A 56 -14.58 6.41 13.79
C GLY A 56 -15.76 6.66 14.74
N PRO A 57 -16.29 5.60 15.39
CA PRO A 57 -15.82 4.23 15.33
C PRO A 57 -16.05 3.56 13.97
N TRP A 58 -15.02 2.90 13.44
CA TRP A 58 -15.06 2.24 12.14
C TRP A 58 -15.43 0.77 12.26
N LYS A 59 -16.36 0.31 11.42
CA LYS A 59 -16.47 -1.11 11.04
C LYS A 59 -15.58 -1.35 9.82
N VAL A 60 -14.88 -2.47 9.76
CA VAL A 60 -13.95 -2.76 8.66
C VAL A 60 -14.24 -4.11 8.03
N TYR A 61 -14.59 -4.08 6.75
CA TYR A 61 -14.57 -5.23 5.86
C TYR A 61 -13.21 -5.31 5.16
N GLY A 62 -12.57 -6.47 5.20
CA GLY A 62 -11.26 -6.69 4.58
C GLY A 62 -11.34 -7.73 3.48
N VAL A 63 -10.97 -7.35 2.25
CA VAL A 63 -11.03 -8.25 1.09
C VAL A 63 -9.63 -8.70 0.66
N ALA A 64 -9.44 -10.01 0.50
CA ALA A 64 -8.29 -10.59 -0.18
C ALA A 64 -8.60 -12.00 -0.69
N ARG A 65 -7.76 -12.54 -1.60
CA ARG A 65 -8.01 -13.84 -2.24
C ARG A 65 -7.67 -15.06 -1.39
N ARG A 66 -6.61 -14.95 -0.58
CA ARG A 66 -6.09 -16.05 0.23
C ARG A 66 -6.90 -16.15 1.53
N PRO A 67 -6.88 -17.31 2.22
CA PRO A 67 -7.33 -17.39 3.61
C PRO A 67 -6.61 -16.34 4.46
N ARG A 68 -7.28 -15.85 5.51
CA ARG A 68 -6.71 -14.85 6.41
C ARG A 68 -5.45 -15.43 7.08
N PRO A 69 -4.29 -14.77 6.95
CA PRO A 69 -3.05 -15.28 7.52
C PRO A 69 -2.94 -14.96 9.02
N ASN A 70 -2.20 -15.78 9.76
CA ASN A 70 -2.03 -15.66 11.22
C ASN A 70 -1.54 -14.27 11.66
N TRP A 71 -0.67 -13.62 10.89
CA TRP A 71 -0.14 -12.29 11.23
C TRP A 71 -1.14 -11.15 11.07
N ASN A 72 -2.35 -11.42 10.54
CA ASN A 72 -3.40 -10.41 10.35
C ASN A 72 -4.63 -10.68 11.24
N VAL A 73 -4.70 -11.80 11.98
CA VAL A 73 -5.93 -12.23 12.69
C VAL A 73 -6.31 -11.33 13.86
N ASP A 74 -5.33 -10.65 14.46
CA ASP A 74 -5.53 -9.82 15.66
C ASP A 74 -6.30 -8.52 15.36
N HIS A 75 -6.40 -8.12 14.09
CA HIS A 75 -7.17 -6.93 13.72
C HIS A 75 -8.68 -7.24 13.77
N PRO A 76 -9.53 -6.35 14.32
CA PRO A 76 -10.98 -6.54 14.35
C PRO A 76 -11.61 -6.23 12.98
N VAL A 77 -11.36 -7.11 12.01
CA VAL A 77 -11.81 -7.00 10.61
C VAL A 77 -12.71 -8.17 10.25
N ASP A 78 -13.83 -7.86 9.59
CA ASP A 78 -14.70 -8.82 8.92
C ASP A 78 -14.04 -9.25 7.60
N TYR A 79 -13.27 -10.34 7.65
CA TYR A 79 -12.47 -10.81 6.51
C TYR A 79 -13.32 -11.55 5.47
N ILE A 80 -13.23 -11.10 4.23
CA ILE A 80 -13.97 -11.64 3.09
C ILE A 80 -12.97 -12.19 2.07
N GLN A 81 -12.97 -13.51 1.90
CA GLN A 81 -12.16 -14.14 0.87
C GLN A 81 -12.80 -13.95 -0.50
N CYS A 82 -12.31 -13.04 -1.35
CA CYS A 82 -12.89 -12.72 -2.66
C CYS A 82 -11.81 -12.50 -3.72
N ASP A 83 -12.03 -13.02 -4.94
CA ASP A 83 -11.24 -12.68 -6.11
C ASP A 83 -11.90 -11.56 -6.90
N VAL A 84 -11.43 -10.34 -6.70
CA VAL A 84 -11.98 -9.15 -7.37
C VAL A 84 -11.73 -9.11 -8.88
N SER A 85 -10.89 -10.01 -9.43
CA SER A 85 -10.77 -10.17 -10.88
C SER A 85 -11.92 -11.01 -11.49
N ASN A 86 -12.63 -11.79 -10.66
CA ASN A 86 -13.81 -12.54 -11.06
C ASN A 86 -15.08 -11.74 -10.75
N ALA A 87 -15.76 -11.26 -11.79
CA ALA A 87 -16.94 -10.41 -11.65
C ALA A 87 -18.08 -11.09 -10.86
N GLU A 88 -18.31 -12.38 -11.07
CA GLU A 88 -19.36 -13.13 -10.38
C GLU A 88 -19.03 -13.33 -8.89
N ASP A 89 -17.78 -13.70 -8.58
CA ASP A 89 -17.32 -13.86 -7.19
C ASP A 89 -17.42 -12.52 -6.43
N THR A 90 -17.00 -11.44 -7.10
CA THR A 90 -17.09 -10.07 -6.56
C THR A 90 -18.53 -9.68 -6.28
N LYS A 91 -19.43 -9.91 -7.24
CA LYS A 91 -20.84 -9.60 -7.08
C LYS A 91 -21.46 -10.38 -5.93
N ILE A 92 -21.26 -11.70 -5.87
CA ILE A 92 -21.84 -12.56 -4.82
C ILE A 92 -21.40 -12.11 -3.42
N LYS A 93 -20.11 -11.81 -3.26
CA LYS A 93 -19.52 -11.53 -1.93
C LYS A 93 -19.68 -10.08 -1.49
N LEU A 94 -19.62 -9.12 -2.41
CA LEU A 94 -19.62 -7.70 -2.08
C LEU A 94 -21.01 -7.05 -2.15
N SER A 95 -21.95 -7.58 -2.94
CA SER A 95 -23.30 -6.98 -3.07
C SER A 95 -24.14 -7.05 -1.78
N GLN A 96 -23.69 -7.82 -0.79
CA GLN A 96 -24.34 -7.96 0.51
C GLN A 96 -23.92 -6.85 1.50
N LEU A 97 -22.86 -6.09 1.18
CA LEU A 97 -22.25 -5.10 2.05
C LEU A 97 -22.93 -3.73 1.88
N THR A 98 -24.20 -3.66 2.24
CA THR A 98 -25.06 -2.48 2.01
C THR A 98 -24.77 -1.31 2.94
N ASP A 99 -24.04 -1.53 4.03
CA ASP A 99 -23.68 -0.53 5.02
C ASP A 99 -22.35 0.18 4.72
N VAL A 100 -21.61 -0.22 3.67
CA VAL A 100 -20.33 0.40 3.29
C VAL A 100 -20.50 1.89 3.01
N THR A 101 -19.59 2.69 3.59
CA THR A 101 -19.54 4.14 3.42
C THR A 101 -18.28 4.60 2.68
N HIS A 102 -17.16 3.90 2.86
CA HIS A 102 -15.88 4.25 2.27
C HIS A 102 -15.21 3.01 1.66
N ILE A 103 -14.67 3.14 0.46
CA ILE A 103 -13.85 2.12 -0.18
C ILE A 103 -12.39 2.57 -0.14
N PHE A 104 -11.50 1.69 0.33
CA PHE A 104 -10.05 1.87 0.26
C PHE A 104 -9.48 0.81 -0.69
N TYR A 105 -9.15 1.22 -1.92
CA TYR A 105 -8.63 0.32 -2.95
C TYR A 105 -7.11 0.34 -2.97
N VAL A 106 -6.49 -0.69 -2.37
CA VAL A 106 -5.04 -0.80 -2.11
C VAL A 106 -4.46 -2.10 -2.66
N THR A 107 -4.94 -2.54 -3.83
CA THR A 107 -4.54 -3.78 -4.50
C THR A 107 -4.22 -3.56 -5.97
N TRP A 108 -3.50 -4.51 -6.56
CA TRP A 108 -3.21 -4.54 -8.00
C TRP A 108 -2.86 -5.97 -8.44
N ALA A 109 -2.85 -6.18 -9.76
CA ALA A 109 -2.36 -7.39 -10.41
C ALA A 109 -1.14 -7.05 -11.28
N SER A 110 -0.10 -7.88 -11.17
CA SER A 110 1.05 -7.85 -12.07
C SER A 110 0.79 -8.73 -13.29
N ARG A 111 1.07 -8.21 -14.47
CA ARG A 111 1.04 -8.89 -15.78
C ARG A 111 2.37 -8.67 -16.51
N ALA A 112 2.53 -9.34 -17.65
CA ALA A 112 3.79 -9.32 -18.40
C ALA A 112 3.98 -7.99 -19.15
N THR A 113 2.89 -7.37 -19.59
CA THR A 113 2.90 -6.08 -20.31
C THR A 113 2.03 -5.04 -19.65
N GLU A 114 2.31 -3.76 -19.90
CA GLU A 114 1.49 -2.68 -19.32
C GLU A 114 0.05 -2.66 -19.88
N VAL A 115 -0.16 -3.06 -21.13
CA VAL A 115 -1.50 -3.18 -21.71
C VAL A 115 -2.34 -4.22 -20.98
N GLU A 116 -1.74 -5.39 -20.67
CA GLU A 116 -2.41 -6.41 -19.85
C GLU A 116 -2.63 -5.92 -18.41
N ASN A 117 -1.70 -5.12 -17.85
CA ASN A 117 -1.93 -4.46 -16.56
C ASN A 117 -3.14 -3.55 -16.61
N CYS A 118 -3.30 -2.71 -17.65
CA CYS A 118 -4.48 -1.83 -17.82
C CYS A 118 -5.77 -2.65 -17.84
N GLN A 119 -5.81 -3.73 -18.62
CA GLN A 119 -6.98 -4.60 -18.72
C GLN A 119 -7.32 -5.28 -17.38
N ALA A 120 -6.34 -5.93 -16.76
CA ALA A 120 -6.55 -6.69 -15.53
C ALA A 120 -6.91 -5.80 -14.34
N ASN A 121 -6.15 -4.71 -14.12
CA ASN A 121 -6.39 -3.81 -13.00
C ASN A 121 -7.67 -3.00 -13.19
N GLY A 122 -7.96 -2.56 -14.42
CA GLY A 122 -9.20 -1.88 -14.74
C GLY A 122 -10.43 -2.77 -14.48
N ALA A 123 -10.39 -4.02 -14.91
CA ALA A 123 -11.47 -4.98 -14.64
C ALA A 123 -11.68 -5.20 -13.13
N MET A 124 -10.60 -5.35 -12.35
CA MET A 124 -10.68 -5.51 -10.89
C MET A 124 -11.36 -4.32 -10.20
N LEU A 125 -10.99 -3.08 -10.55
CA LEU A 125 -11.62 -1.89 -9.97
C LEU A 125 -13.09 -1.78 -10.38
N ARG A 126 -13.42 -1.98 -11.67
CA ARG A 126 -14.81 -1.95 -12.15
C ARG A 126 -15.68 -2.98 -11.42
N ASN A 127 -15.20 -4.20 -11.24
CA ASN A 127 -15.95 -5.25 -10.54
C ASN A 127 -16.31 -4.83 -9.11
N VAL A 128 -15.37 -4.23 -8.37
CA VAL A 128 -15.63 -3.73 -7.00
C VAL A 128 -16.65 -2.61 -7.01
N LEU A 129 -16.46 -1.60 -7.86
CA LEU A 129 -17.33 -0.42 -7.91
C LEU A 129 -18.75 -0.80 -8.35
N HIS A 130 -18.89 -1.66 -9.36
CA HIS A 130 -20.18 -2.15 -9.84
C HIS A 130 -20.90 -3.03 -8.82
N ALA A 131 -20.16 -3.73 -7.94
CA ALA A 131 -20.76 -4.53 -6.88
C ALA A 131 -21.26 -3.68 -5.69
N ILE A 132 -20.57 -2.57 -5.37
CA ILE A 132 -20.85 -1.76 -4.17
C ILE A 132 -21.74 -0.54 -4.45
N ILE A 133 -21.45 0.25 -5.47
CA ILE A 133 -22.16 1.52 -5.74
C ILE A 133 -23.70 1.35 -5.77
N PRO A 134 -24.26 0.31 -6.42
CA PRO A 134 -25.72 0.14 -6.48
C PRO A 134 -26.37 -0.30 -5.15
N VAL A 135 -25.62 -0.97 -4.27
CA VAL A 135 -26.18 -1.63 -3.06
C VAL A 135 -25.90 -0.85 -1.78
N ALA A 136 -24.89 0.01 -1.77
CA ALA A 136 -24.48 0.80 -0.62
C ALA A 136 -25.05 2.24 -0.72
N PRO A 137 -26.26 2.51 -0.19
CA PRO A 137 -26.89 3.82 -0.26
C PRO A 137 -26.04 4.92 0.40
N ASN A 138 -25.32 4.59 1.47
CA ASN A 138 -24.52 5.53 2.26
C ASN A 138 -23.05 5.64 1.81
N LEU A 139 -22.68 5.01 0.68
CA LEU A 139 -21.35 5.16 0.11
C LEU A 139 -21.09 6.64 -0.22
N CYS A 140 -20.05 7.23 0.37
CA CYS A 140 -19.74 8.65 0.25
C CYS A 140 -18.33 8.92 -0.31
N HIS A 141 -17.39 7.96 -0.23
CA HIS A 141 -16.03 8.16 -0.71
C HIS A 141 -15.38 6.89 -1.27
N VAL A 142 -14.61 7.05 -2.34
CA VAL A 142 -13.72 6.01 -2.89
C VAL A 142 -12.30 6.54 -2.91
N SER A 143 -11.42 5.88 -2.16
CA SER A 143 -10.01 6.21 -2.07
C SER A 143 -9.17 5.18 -2.83
N LEU A 144 -8.42 5.65 -3.83
CA LEU A 144 -7.67 4.82 -4.77
C LEU A 144 -6.16 4.99 -4.56
N GLN A 145 -5.43 3.91 -4.32
CA GLN A 145 -3.98 3.93 -4.29
C GLN A 145 -3.39 3.62 -5.67
N THR A 146 -2.49 4.50 -6.14
CA THR A 146 -1.66 4.31 -7.33
C THR A 146 -0.18 4.33 -6.93
N GLY A 147 0.62 5.30 -7.39
CA GLY A 147 2.03 5.43 -7.02
C GLY A 147 2.85 6.33 -7.93
N ALA A 148 4.12 6.52 -7.58
CA ALA A 148 5.06 7.38 -8.29
C ALA A 148 5.30 7.00 -9.77
N LYS A 149 4.94 5.77 -10.19
CA LYS A 149 4.94 5.40 -11.62
C LYS A 149 3.99 6.26 -12.48
N HIS A 150 3.10 7.02 -11.87
CA HIS A 150 2.33 8.06 -12.57
C HIS A 150 3.26 9.05 -13.30
N TYR A 151 4.42 9.38 -12.72
CA TYR A 151 5.33 10.41 -13.23
C TYR A 151 6.49 9.86 -14.06
N ILE A 152 6.83 8.58 -13.87
CA ILE A 152 7.99 7.92 -14.49
C ILE A 152 7.63 6.84 -15.52
N GLY A 153 6.34 6.52 -15.64
CA GLY A 153 5.84 5.47 -16.53
C GLY A 153 5.93 4.06 -15.92
N PRO A 154 5.45 3.04 -16.66
CA PRO A 154 5.44 1.66 -16.20
C PRO A 154 6.86 1.06 -16.17
N PHE A 155 7.04 -0.04 -15.43
CA PHE A 155 8.35 -0.69 -15.27
C PHE A 155 9.05 -0.99 -16.60
N GLU A 156 8.29 -1.41 -17.62
CA GLU A 156 8.81 -1.74 -18.95
C GLU A 156 9.37 -0.53 -19.71
N SER A 157 8.97 0.68 -19.34
CA SER A 157 9.36 1.94 -19.99
C SER A 157 10.44 2.72 -19.23
N ILE A 158 10.77 2.33 -17.99
CA ILE A 158 11.81 3.00 -17.18
C ILE A 158 13.14 3.01 -17.96
N GLY A 159 13.70 4.21 -18.16
CA GLY A 159 14.93 4.42 -18.92
C GLY A 159 14.79 4.36 -20.45
N LYS A 160 13.59 4.06 -20.97
CA LYS A 160 13.29 4.04 -22.41
C LYS A 160 12.47 5.25 -22.88
N ILE A 161 11.80 5.91 -21.94
CA ILE A 161 11.04 7.14 -22.19
C ILE A 161 11.60 8.28 -21.35
N LYS A 162 11.32 9.50 -21.78
CA LYS A 162 11.59 10.69 -20.98
C LYS A 162 10.50 10.82 -19.90
N ALA A 163 10.86 10.50 -18.66
CA ALA A 163 10.02 10.81 -17.50
C ALA A 163 9.97 12.32 -17.24
N HIS A 164 9.05 12.74 -16.37
CA HIS A 164 9.08 14.10 -15.83
C HIS A 164 10.35 14.35 -15.00
N ASP A 165 10.68 15.62 -14.81
CA ASP A 165 11.79 16.04 -13.96
C ASP A 165 11.29 16.19 -12.51
N PRO A 166 11.95 15.57 -11.50
CA PRO A 166 11.56 15.74 -10.10
C PRO A 166 11.93 17.14 -9.55
N PRO A 167 11.30 17.61 -8.46
CA PRO A 167 10.29 16.92 -7.65
C PRO A 167 8.92 16.84 -8.36
N PHE A 168 8.28 15.67 -8.27
CA PHE A 168 7.00 15.44 -8.94
C PHE A 168 5.85 16.12 -8.19
N THR A 169 5.07 16.93 -8.90
CA THR A 169 3.85 17.57 -8.41
C THR A 169 2.63 16.98 -9.11
N GLU A 170 1.47 17.03 -8.44
CA GLU A 170 0.25 16.33 -8.86
C GLU A 170 -0.42 16.95 -10.08
N ASP A 171 -0.09 18.20 -10.40
CA ASP A 171 -0.52 18.97 -11.57
C ASP A 171 0.29 18.67 -12.85
N LEU A 172 1.34 17.85 -12.76
CA LEU A 172 2.05 17.36 -13.95
C LEU A 172 1.11 16.55 -14.84
N PRO A 173 1.16 16.75 -16.17
CA PRO A 173 0.32 16.00 -17.09
C PRO A 173 0.70 14.52 -17.11
N ARG A 174 -0.24 13.65 -17.47
CA ARG A 174 0.06 12.24 -17.75
C ARG A 174 1.12 12.13 -18.86
N LEU A 175 2.00 11.15 -18.73
CA LEU A 175 2.91 10.78 -19.82
C LEU A 175 2.13 10.13 -20.98
N ASP A 176 2.62 10.32 -22.22
CA ASP A 176 2.06 9.70 -23.43
C ASP A 176 2.51 8.24 -23.57
N VAL A 177 2.14 7.41 -22.60
CA VAL A 177 2.36 5.96 -22.57
C VAL A 177 1.19 5.25 -21.89
N PRO A 178 0.93 3.97 -22.21
CA PRO A 178 0.04 3.15 -21.40
C PRO A 178 0.51 3.12 -19.95
N ASN A 179 -0.42 3.30 -19.02
CA ASN A 179 -0.17 3.15 -17.60
C ASN A 179 -1.49 2.76 -16.92
N PHE A 180 -1.51 1.63 -16.21
CA PHE A 180 -2.74 1.16 -15.60
C PHE A 180 -3.26 2.12 -14.52
N TYR A 181 -2.41 2.98 -13.95
CA TYR A 181 -2.86 4.05 -13.04
C TYR A 181 -3.81 5.03 -13.72
N TYR A 182 -3.55 5.39 -14.97
CA TYR A 182 -4.43 6.28 -15.74
C TYR A 182 -5.76 5.60 -16.01
N THR A 183 -5.74 4.31 -16.37
CA THR A 183 -6.95 3.50 -16.53
C THR A 183 -7.77 3.44 -15.25
N LEU A 184 -7.13 3.27 -14.08
CA LEU A 184 -7.84 3.25 -12.80
C LEU A 184 -8.46 4.60 -12.44
N GLU A 185 -7.75 5.71 -12.66
CA GLU A 185 -8.27 7.06 -12.47
C GLU A 185 -9.49 7.32 -13.37
N ASP A 186 -9.40 6.99 -14.66
CA ASP A 186 -10.50 7.21 -15.61
C ASP A 186 -11.75 6.41 -15.24
N ILE A 187 -11.56 5.15 -14.80
CA ILE A 187 -12.64 4.32 -14.26
C ILE A 187 -13.24 4.94 -13.01
N LEU A 188 -12.40 5.37 -12.06
CA LEU A 188 -12.85 5.98 -10.83
C LEU A 188 -13.73 7.19 -11.12
N PHE A 189 -13.27 8.10 -11.98
CA PHE A 189 -14.00 9.31 -12.34
C PHE A 189 -15.34 8.99 -13.02
N GLU A 190 -15.35 8.05 -13.98
CA GLU A 190 -16.56 7.61 -14.66
C GLU A 190 -17.59 7.01 -13.67
N GLU A 191 -17.15 6.19 -12.73
CA GLU A 191 -18.04 5.47 -11.81
C GLU A 191 -18.59 6.38 -10.69
N VAL A 192 -17.81 7.34 -10.17
CA VAL A 192 -18.31 8.24 -9.13
C VAL A 192 -19.40 9.19 -9.62
N GLU A 193 -19.37 9.58 -10.90
CA GLU A 193 -20.41 10.43 -11.51
C GLU A 193 -21.80 9.76 -11.48
N LYS A 194 -21.85 8.42 -11.45
CA LYS A 194 -23.09 7.65 -11.43
C LYS A 194 -23.84 7.75 -10.09
N LYS A 195 -23.18 8.20 -9.01
CA LYS A 195 -23.78 8.39 -7.69
C LYS A 195 -23.57 9.83 -7.21
N LYS A 196 -24.65 10.62 -7.21
CA LYS A 196 -24.61 12.01 -6.74
C LYS A 196 -24.01 12.12 -5.33
N GLY A 197 -22.99 12.95 -5.19
CA GLY A 197 -22.31 13.21 -3.91
C GLY A 197 -21.23 12.19 -3.53
N LEU A 198 -21.01 11.15 -4.33
CA LEU A 198 -19.87 10.27 -4.16
C LEU A 198 -18.58 11.02 -4.54
N THR A 199 -17.64 11.07 -3.60
CA THR A 199 -16.35 11.74 -3.78
C THR A 199 -15.22 10.75 -3.95
N TRP A 200 -14.06 11.21 -4.40
CA TRP A 200 -12.89 10.37 -4.55
C TRP A 200 -11.60 11.02 -4.04
N SER A 201 -10.56 10.20 -3.88
CA SER A 201 -9.18 10.64 -3.66
C SER A 201 -8.21 9.65 -4.32
N VAL A 202 -7.08 10.15 -4.84
CA VAL A 202 -6.01 9.31 -5.41
C VAL A 202 -4.72 9.51 -4.62
N HIS A 203 -4.07 8.42 -4.20
CA HIS A 203 -2.87 8.45 -3.37
C HIS A 203 -1.68 7.87 -4.12
N ARG A 204 -0.60 8.64 -4.23
CA ARG A 204 0.58 8.32 -5.06
C ARG A 204 1.83 8.10 -4.17
N PRO A 205 1.94 6.95 -3.48
CA PRO A 205 3.12 6.64 -2.69
C PRO A 205 4.36 6.41 -3.56
N ASN A 206 5.52 6.63 -2.95
CA ASN A 206 6.82 6.20 -3.44
C ASN A 206 7.09 4.76 -2.96
N ASN A 207 8.36 4.36 -2.82
CA ASN A 207 8.68 3.03 -2.29
C ASN A 207 8.12 2.87 -0.87
N ILE A 208 7.25 1.87 -0.70
CA ILE A 208 6.52 1.69 0.56
C ILE A 208 7.40 0.95 1.57
N PHE A 209 7.58 1.54 2.74
CA PHE A 209 8.14 0.88 3.92
C PHE A 209 7.01 0.40 4.81
N GLY A 210 6.94 -0.89 5.06
CA GLY A 210 5.85 -1.47 5.84
C GLY A 210 5.94 -2.98 5.94
N PHE A 211 4.89 -3.58 6.50
CA PHE A 211 4.83 -5.00 6.79
C PHE A 211 3.69 -5.68 6.03
N SER A 212 4.06 -6.59 5.14
CA SER A 212 3.18 -7.64 4.64
C SER A 212 4.04 -8.70 3.92
N PRO A 213 4.10 -9.93 4.45
CA PRO A 213 4.71 -11.06 3.75
C PRO A 213 3.98 -11.46 2.46
N TYR A 214 2.76 -10.96 2.23
CA TYR A 214 1.96 -11.26 1.03
C TYR A 214 2.05 -10.18 -0.05
N SER A 215 2.68 -9.04 0.25
CA SER A 215 2.86 -7.95 -0.72
C SER A 215 3.73 -8.38 -1.90
N LEU A 216 3.32 -7.98 -3.11
CA LEU A 216 4.10 -8.17 -4.33
C LEU A 216 5.33 -7.25 -4.40
N MET A 217 5.28 -6.12 -3.69
CA MET A 217 6.35 -5.12 -3.63
C MET A 217 6.58 -4.76 -2.16
N ASN A 218 7.61 -5.36 -1.56
CA ASN A 218 8.00 -5.09 -0.18
C ASN A 218 9.53 -5.03 -0.08
N ILE A 219 10.09 -3.82 -0.22
CA ILE A 219 11.53 -3.62 -0.20
C ILE A 219 12.14 -3.93 1.17
N ILE A 220 11.46 -3.56 2.26
CA ILE A 220 11.95 -3.82 3.62
C ILE A 220 11.96 -5.32 3.91
N GLY A 221 10.87 -6.02 3.60
CA GLY A 221 10.81 -7.48 3.75
C GLY A 221 11.88 -8.20 2.94
N ALA A 222 12.05 -7.83 1.67
CA ALA A 222 13.08 -8.43 0.81
C ALA A 222 14.51 -8.20 1.34
N LEU A 223 14.82 -6.97 1.79
CA LEU A 223 16.13 -6.64 2.35
C LEU A 223 16.39 -7.34 3.69
N CYS A 224 15.37 -7.49 4.55
CA CYS A 224 15.48 -8.26 5.79
C CYS A 224 15.77 -9.74 5.52
N VAL A 225 15.11 -10.35 4.53
CA VAL A 225 15.39 -11.75 4.13
C VAL A 225 16.81 -11.87 3.60
N TYR A 226 17.25 -10.95 2.73
CA TYR A 226 18.62 -10.92 2.23
C TYR A 226 19.65 -10.80 3.38
N ALA A 227 19.43 -9.87 4.32
CA ALA A 227 20.31 -9.69 5.46
C ALA A 227 20.34 -10.94 6.37
N ALA A 228 19.20 -11.58 6.62
CA ALA A 228 19.14 -12.82 7.38
C ALA A 228 19.97 -13.95 6.73
N ILE A 229 19.90 -14.07 5.40
CA ILE A 229 20.71 -15.05 4.65
C ILE A 229 22.20 -14.70 4.72
N CYS A 230 22.59 -13.44 4.52
CA CYS A 230 23.98 -13.02 4.69
C CYS A 230 24.51 -13.35 6.10
N LYS A 231 23.70 -13.08 7.13
CA LYS A 231 24.05 -13.38 8.53
C LYS A 231 24.23 -14.88 8.76
N LYS A 232 23.31 -15.71 8.26
CA LYS A 232 23.38 -17.19 8.36
C LYS A 232 24.63 -17.75 7.67
N GLU A 233 25.01 -17.18 6.53
CA GLU A 233 26.16 -17.64 5.74
C GLU A 233 27.49 -17.01 6.17
N GLY A 234 27.49 -16.09 7.14
CA GLY A 234 28.68 -15.32 7.53
C GLY A 234 29.25 -14.48 6.39
N ARG A 235 28.40 -14.01 5.48
CA ARG A 235 28.79 -13.23 4.29
C ARG A 235 28.58 -11.73 4.49
N PRO A 236 29.35 -10.88 3.78
CA PRO A 236 29.11 -9.45 3.79
C PRO A 236 27.72 -9.09 3.27
N LEU A 237 27.12 -8.04 3.84
CA LEU A 237 25.91 -7.44 3.31
C LEU A 237 26.29 -6.47 2.17
N LYS A 238 26.43 -7.00 0.95
CA LYS A 238 26.75 -6.19 -0.25
C LYS A 238 25.50 -5.50 -0.82
N PHE A 239 25.58 -4.22 -1.16
CA PHE A 239 24.49 -3.45 -1.77
C PHE A 239 24.22 -3.90 -3.22
N PRO A 240 23.04 -4.46 -3.54
CA PRO A 240 22.74 -5.05 -4.85
C PRO A 240 22.18 -4.01 -5.84
N GLY A 241 22.79 -2.82 -5.88
CA GLY A 241 22.29 -1.67 -6.64
C GLY A 241 23.39 -0.90 -7.37
N SER A 242 23.01 0.22 -8.01
CA SER A 242 23.95 1.08 -8.71
C SER A 242 24.58 2.13 -7.79
N LYS A 243 25.75 2.66 -8.18
CA LYS A 243 26.38 3.81 -7.50
C LYS A 243 25.43 5.01 -7.38
N ALA A 244 24.60 5.23 -8.40
CA ALA A 244 23.60 6.30 -8.38
C ALA A 244 22.58 6.08 -7.25
N ALA A 245 22.03 4.87 -7.10
CA ALA A 245 21.10 4.57 -6.01
C ALA A 245 21.78 4.64 -4.63
N TRP A 246 23.05 4.24 -4.53
CA TRP A 246 23.82 4.30 -3.29
C TRP A 246 24.03 5.75 -2.80
N GLU A 247 24.39 6.66 -3.70
CA GLU A 247 24.78 8.04 -3.38
C GLU A 247 23.66 9.07 -3.50
N CYS A 248 22.55 8.76 -4.19
CA CYS A 248 21.46 9.72 -4.40
C CYS A 248 20.63 9.94 -3.12
N TYR A 249 19.88 11.05 -3.13
CA TYR A 249 18.76 11.23 -2.22
C TYR A 249 17.57 10.42 -2.70
N ALA A 250 17.03 9.61 -1.80
CA ALA A 250 15.84 8.81 -1.97
C ALA A 250 14.76 9.26 -1.00
N VAL A 251 13.51 8.96 -1.34
CA VAL A 251 12.33 9.16 -0.50
C VAL A 251 11.60 7.82 -0.35
N ALA A 252 10.86 7.67 0.73
CA ALA A 252 10.01 6.52 1.00
C ALA A 252 8.66 6.98 1.52
N SER A 253 7.72 6.04 1.54
CA SER A 253 6.38 6.25 2.05
C SER A 253 6.08 5.18 3.08
N ASP A 254 5.97 5.56 4.34
CA ASP A 254 5.58 4.66 5.42
C ASP A 254 4.14 4.17 5.23
N ALA A 255 3.89 2.86 5.39
CA ALA A 255 2.59 2.25 5.17
C ALA A 255 1.50 2.78 6.12
N ASN A 256 1.86 3.13 7.37
CA ASN A 256 0.94 3.75 8.32
C ASN A 256 0.66 5.19 7.92
N LEU A 257 1.66 5.96 7.49
CA LEU A 257 1.46 7.32 6.97
C LEU A 257 0.55 7.33 5.73
N ILE A 258 0.71 6.35 4.83
CA ILE A 258 -0.18 6.18 3.68
C ILE A 258 -1.62 5.91 4.15
N ALA A 259 -1.80 4.99 5.10
CA ALA A 259 -3.12 4.71 5.68
C ALA A 259 -3.74 5.94 6.36
N GLU A 260 -2.96 6.72 7.10
CA GLU A 260 -3.39 7.98 7.71
C GLU A 260 -3.83 9.00 6.64
N GLN A 261 -3.11 9.12 5.51
CA GLN A 261 -3.52 10.01 4.41
C GLN A 261 -4.80 9.54 3.70
N HIS A 262 -4.97 8.22 3.51
CA HIS A 262 -6.22 7.64 3.01
C HIS A 262 -7.41 8.01 3.91
N ILE A 263 -7.24 7.87 5.23
CA ILE A 263 -8.27 8.20 6.22
C ILE A 263 -8.55 9.71 6.23
N TRP A 264 -7.50 10.54 6.19
CA TRP A 264 -7.64 11.99 6.10
C TRP A 264 -8.48 12.39 4.88
N ALA A 265 -8.14 11.91 3.68
CA ALA A 265 -8.88 12.26 2.47
C ALA A 265 -10.32 11.71 2.49
N ALA A 266 -10.55 10.60 3.17
CA ALA A 266 -11.88 10.03 3.39
C ALA A 266 -12.79 10.91 4.27
N VAL A 267 -12.26 11.70 5.20
CA VAL A 267 -13.08 12.49 6.14
C VAL A 267 -13.00 14.01 5.94
N ASP A 268 -11.91 14.52 5.36
CA ASP A 268 -11.67 15.95 5.19
C ASP A 268 -12.41 16.48 3.94
N PRO A 269 -13.25 17.53 4.06
CA PRO A 269 -13.97 18.11 2.93
C PRO A 269 -13.05 18.83 1.91
N TYR A 270 -11.85 19.28 2.32
CA TYR A 270 -10.89 19.97 1.44
C TYR A 270 -10.03 18.99 0.63
N ALA A 271 -10.07 17.71 0.96
CA ALA A 271 -9.32 16.66 0.28
C ALA A 271 -10.13 15.94 -0.82
N LYS A 272 -11.38 16.38 -1.07
CA LYS A 272 -12.30 15.68 -1.97
C LYS A 272 -11.96 15.97 -3.42
N ASN A 273 -11.97 14.91 -4.23
CA ASN A 273 -11.79 14.91 -5.68
C ASN A 273 -10.41 15.40 -6.11
N GLU A 274 -9.39 15.00 -5.36
CA GLU A 274 -8.01 15.40 -5.56
C GLU A 274 -7.06 14.20 -5.55
N ALA A 275 -5.92 14.37 -6.22
CA ALA A 275 -4.81 13.44 -6.17
C ALA A 275 -3.70 14.00 -5.28
N PHE A 276 -3.08 13.14 -4.46
CA PHE A 276 -2.04 13.51 -3.52
C PHE A 276 -0.85 12.56 -3.59
N ASN A 277 0.34 13.13 -3.64
CA ASN A 277 1.57 12.47 -3.29
C ASN A 277 1.57 12.11 -1.80
N VAL A 278 2.27 11.04 -1.45
CA VAL A 278 2.53 10.68 -0.05
C VAL A 278 3.94 10.16 0.10
N ASN A 279 4.73 10.83 0.93
CA ASN A 279 6.06 10.42 1.34
C ASN A 279 6.30 10.91 2.78
N ASN A 280 7.40 10.48 3.39
CA ASN A 280 7.69 10.73 4.81
C ASN A 280 8.03 12.20 5.14
N GLY A 281 8.16 13.07 4.14
CA GLY A 281 8.55 14.48 4.33
C GLY A 281 10.06 14.69 4.53
N ASP A 282 10.86 13.63 4.38
CA ASP A 282 12.32 13.66 4.47
C ASP A 282 12.99 12.96 3.27
N VAL A 283 14.32 13.01 3.23
CA VAL A 283 15.15 12.29 2.27
C VAL A 283 16.21 11.48 2.99
N PHE A 284 16.59 10.33 2.42
CA PHE A 284 17.67 9.49 2.93
C PHE A 284 18.63 9.09 1.82
N LYS A 285 19.75 8.48 2.18
CA LYS A 285 20.64 7.79 1.24
C LYS A 285 20.64 6.30 1.57
N TRP A 286 20.61 5.45 0.55
CA TRP A 286 20.78 4.01 0.75
C TRP A 286 22.09 3.69 1.48
N LYS A 287 23.16 4.46 1.22
CA LYS A 287 24.42 4.38 1.98
C LYS A 287 24.26 4.39 3.50
N HIS A 288 23.38 5.23 4.04
CA HIS A 288 23.14 5.31 5.48
C HIS A 288 22.18 4.21 5.94
N PHE A 289 21.12 3.96 5.18
CA PHE A 289 20.14 2.91 5.50
C PHE A 289 20.76 1.51 5.49
N TRP A 290 21.77 1.29 4.64
CA TRP A 290 22.47 0.01 4.56
C TRP A 290 23.27 -0.29 5.82
N LYS A 291 23.88 0.74 6.43
CA LYS A 291 24.51 0.64 7.74
C LYS A 291 23.48 0.26 8.81
N VAL A 292 22.33 0.93 8.83
CA VAL A 292 21.25 0.61 9.79
C VAL A 292 20.80 -0.84 9.63
N LEU A 293 20.58 -1.31 8.40
CA LEU A 293 20.21 -2.69 8.13
C LEU A 293 21.28 -3.68 8.63
N ALA A 294 22.56 -3.41 8.38
CA ALA A 294 23.66 -4.24 8.86
C ALA A 294 23.70 -4.31 10.40
N GLU A 295 23.51 -3.18 11.08
CA GLU A 295 23.47 -3.09 12.55
C GLU A 295 22.29 -3.89 13.13
N GLN A 296 21.09 -3.81 12.53
CA GLN A 296 19.91 -4.56 12.99
C GLN A 296 20.11 -6.09 12.89
N PHE A 297 20.88 -6.57 11.92
CA PHE A 297 21.17 -7.99 11.74
C PHE A 297 22.54 -8.42 12.32
N GLY A 298 23.27 -7.49 12.95
CA GLY A 298 24.60 -7.73 13.52
C GLY A 298 25.61 -8.22 12.47
N ILE A 299 25.65 -7.61 11.29
CA ILE A 299 26.61 -7.90 10.21
C ILE A 299 27.67 -6.81 10.19
N GLU A 300 28.93 -7.17 10.42
CA GLU A 300 30.04 -6.21 10.51
C GLU A 300 30.54 -5.76 9.13
N GLU A 301 30.61 -6.68 8.16
CA GLU A 301 31.04 -6.39 6.81
C GLU A 301 29.83 -6.02 5.93
N TYR A 302 29.72 -4.75 5.55
CA TYR A 302 28.65 -4.26 4.71
C TYR A 302 29.12 -3.11 3.83
N GLY A 303 28.44 -2.88 2.70
CA GLY A 303 28.68 -1.69 1.90
C GLY A 303 28.41 -1.88 0.42
N PHE A 304 28.89 -0.89 -0.34
CA PHE A 304 28.83 -0.87 -1.79
C PHE A 304 30.18 -1.23 -2.38
N ASP A 305 30.16 -2.13 -3.36
CA ASP A 305 31.32 -2.56 -4.12
C ASP A 305 31.37 -1.79 -5.44
N GLU A 306 32.35 -0.89 -5.60
CA GLU A 306 32.46 -0.08 -6.81
C GLU A 306 32.78 -0.92 -8.06
N GLU A 307 33.54 -2.01 -7.90
CA GLU A 307 33.96 -2.87 -9.00
C GLU A 307 32.79 -3.72 -9.54
N GLU A 308 31.82 -4.01 -8.66
CA GLU A 308 30.60 -4.76 -8.99
C GLU A 308 29.36 -3.86 -9.21
N SER A 309 29.55 -2.53 -9.26
CA SER A 309 28.49 -1.53 -9.42
C SER A 309 27.56 -1.84 -10.60
N GLY A 310 26.27 -2.04 -10.31
CA GLY A 310 25.26 -2.31 -11.34
C GLY A 310 25.35 -3.71 -11.97
N ARG A 311 26.28 -4.56 -11.52
CA ARG A 311 26.39 -5.98 -11.91
C ARG A 311 25.71 -6.91 -10.91
N LEU A 312 25.73 -6.55 -9.62
CA LEU A 312 25.02 -7.31 -8.59
C LEU A 312 23.51 -7.10 -8.72
N ARG A 313 22.79 -8.18 -9.04
CA ARG A 313 21.33 -8.22 -8.98
C ARG A 313 20.91 -9.15 -7.86
N LEU A 314 20.06 -8.65 -6.97
CA LEU A 314 19.59 -9.43 -5.81
C LEU A 314 18.95 -10.76 -6.25
N VAL A 315 18.23 -10.77 -7.37
CA VAL A 315 17.62 -11.99 -7.95
C VAL A 315 18.68 -13.08 -8.20
N GLU A 316 19.84 -12.72 -8.75
CA GLU A 316 20.93 -13.67 -9.05
C GLU A 316 21.66 -14.07 -7.77
N MET A 317 21.87 -13.12 -6.85
CA MET A 317 22.53 -13.41 -5.58
C MET A 317 21.73 -14.38 -4.69
N MET A 318 20.40 -14.34 -4.81
CA MET A 318 19.45 -15.16 -4.05
C MET A 318 19.09 -16.48 -4.73
N GLU A 319 19.60 -16.74 -5.93
CA GLU A 319 19.41 -18.01 -6.62
C GLU A 319 19.96 -19.18 -5.78
N GLY A 320 19.17 -20.25 -5.65
CA GLY A 320 19.55 -21.44 -4.87
C GLY A 320 19.51 -21.27 -3.34
N LYS A 321 19.02 -20.14 -2.81
CA LYS A 321 18.97 -19.90 -1.35
C LYS A 321 17.75 -20.48 -0.62
N VAL A 322 16.89 -21.23 -1.30
CA VAL A 322 15.68 -21.86 -0.71
C VAL A 322 16.04 -22.72 0.50
N GLY A 323 17.02 -23.62 0.38
CA GLY A 323 17.43 -24.49 1.49
C GLY A 323 17.99 -23.71 2.70
N VAL A 324 18.76 -22.65 2.44
CA VAL A 324 19.29 -21.77 3.50
C VAL A 324 18.15 -21.05 4.22
N TRP A 325 17.13 -20.59 3.48
CA TRP A 325 15.96 -19.97 4.08
C TRP A 325 15.14 -20.95 4.93
N GLU A 326 14.94 -22.18 4.47
CA GLU A 326 14.25 -23.22 5.24
C GLU A 326 14.98 -23.55 6.55
N GLU A 327 16.32 -23.57 6.53
CA GLU A 327 17.12 -23.70 7.74
C GLU A 327 16.92 -22.53 8.71
N ILE A 328 16.95 -21.28 8.21
CA ILE A 328 16.71 -20.08 9.01
C ILE A 328 15.32 -20.15 9.66
N VAL A 329 14.29 -20.50 8.89
CA VAL A 329 12.92 -20.63 9.38
C VAL A 329 12.83 -21.65 10.51
N ARG A 330 13.44 -22.83 10.33
CA ARG A 330 13.42 -23.90 11.33
C ARG A 330 14.19 -23.53 12.61
N GLU A 331 15.40 -22.99 12.48
CA GLU A 331 16.27 -22.70 13.62
C GLU A 331 15.79 -21.54 14.48
N ASN A 332 15.09 -20.57 13.87
CA ASN A 332 14.58 -19.38 14.56
C ASN A 332 13.07 -19.44 14.82
N GLU A 333 12.44 -20.60 14.59
CA GLU A 333 11.00 -20.83 14.79
C GLU A 333 10.12 -19.77 14.08
N LEU A 334 10.54 -19.36 12.89
CA LEU A 334 9.81 -18.36 12.12
C LEU A 334 8.51 -18.94 11.55
N GLN A 335 7.54 -18.08 11.27
CA GLN A 335 6.35 -18.47 10.53
C GLN A 335 6.76 -19.04 9.16
N PRO A 336 6.21 -20.19 8.74
CA PRO A 336 6.54 -20.78 7.45
C PRO A 336 6.20 -19.84 6.29
N THR A 337 7.22 -19.44 5.53
CA THR A 337 7.07 -18.62 4.34
C THR A 337 7.72 -19.30 3.15
N LYS A 338 7.14 -19.10 1.96
CA LYS A 338 7.75 -19.58 0.72
C LYS A 338 8.81 -18.58 0.26
N PHE A 339 10.01 -19.08 0.01
CA PHE A 339 11.05 -18.39 -0.74
C PHE A 339 10.81 -18.69 -2.22
N TYR A 340 10.73 -17.65 -3.06
CA TYR A 340 10.44 -17.77 -4.49
C TYR A 340 11.64 -17.40 -5.34
#